data_AF-A0A1F6HA13-F1
#
_entry.id   AF-A0A1F6HA13-F1
#
_cell.length_a   1.000
_cell.length_b   1.000
_cell.length_c   1.000
_cell.angle_alpha   90.00
_cell.angle_beta   90.00
_cell.angle_gamma   90.00
#
_symmetry.space_group_name_H-M   'P 1'
#
loop_
_entity.id
_entity.type
_entity.pdbx_description
1 polymer ?
#
loop_
_entity_poly.entity_id
_entity_poly.type
_entity_poly.pdbx_seq_one_letter_code
_entity_poly.pdbx_strand_id
1 'polypeptide(L)'
;MKNKAIFGSIALDLKRVAIGYYRGSNTMAEKFFEEALKRREELNKKEIKPYLLKFLNTIEKIKNEKHDKAAEDALLYSTIFQNASQV
;
A
#
# COMPACT_ATOMS: atom_id res chain seq x y z
N MET A 1 -5.95 -15.46 -8.73
CA MET A 1 -5.13 -15.90 -7.57
C MET A 1 -3.87 -15.05 -7.39
N LYS A 2 -3.07 -14.84 -8.45
CA LYS A 2 -1.84 -14.02 -8.38
C LYS A 2 -2.06 -12.60 -7.84
N ASN A 3 -3.02 -11.84 -8.39
CA ASN A 3 -3.33 -10.49 -7.90
C ASN A 3 -3.77 -10.47 -6.42
N LYS A 4 -4.50 -11.50 -5.95
CA LYS A 4 -4.93 -11.57 -4.55
C LYS A 4 -3.73 -11.67 -3.60
N ALA A 5 -2.76 -12.54 -3.93
CA ALA A 5 -1.53 -12.67 -3.17
C ALA A 5 -0.72 -11.37 -3.17
N ILE A 6 -0.60 -10.71 -4.32
CA ILE A 6 0.10 -9.42 -4.44
C ILE A 6 -0.60 -8.33 -3.62
N PHE A 7 -1.93 -8.27 -3.64
CA PHE A 7 -2.69 -7.35 -2.79
C PHE A 7 -2.43 -7.59 -1.30
N GLY A 8 -2.32 -8.86 -0.87
CA GLY A 8 -1.96 -9.20 0.50
C GLY A 8 -0.57 -8.70 0.88
N SER A 9 0.41 -8.86 -0.02
CA SER A 9 1.77 -8.35 0.19
C SER A 9 1.81 -6.82 0.24
N ILE A 10 1.15 -6.13 -0.69
CA ILE A 10 1.02 -4.65 -0.67
C ILE A 10 0.36 -4.18 0.62
N ALA A 11 -0.70 -4.86 1.06
CA ALA A 11 -1.40 -4.53 2.29
C ALA A 11 -0.48 -4.62 3.51
N LEU A 12 0.33 -5.67 3.60
CA LEU A 12 1.26 -5.87 4.70
C LEU A 12 2.38 -4.83 4.69
N ASP A 13 2.92 -4.51 3.52
CA ASP A 13 3.97 -3.50 3.39
C ASP A 13 3.45 -2.12 3.78
N LEU A 14 2.26 -1.71 3.31
CA LEU A 14 1.63 -0.45 3.70
C LEU A 14 1.26 -0.40 5.20
N LYS A 15 0.90 -1.53 5.82
CA LYS A 15 0.72 -1.58 7.27
C LYS A 15 2.02 -1.25 8.01
N ARG A 16 3.16 -1.70 7.50
CA ARG A 16 4.47 -1.38 8.08
C ARG A 16 4.88 0.06 7.81
N VAL A 17 4.49 0.64 6.67
CA VAL A 17 4.62 2.08 6.40
C VAL A 17 3.88 2.88 7.46
N ALA A 18 2.60 2.54 7.71
CA ALA A 18 1.78 3.20 8.72
C ALA A 18 2.41 3.13 10.13
N ILE A 19 2.84 1.95 10.54
CA ILE A 19 3.52 1.76 11.84
C ILE A 19 4.84 2.53 11.90
N GLY A 20 5.60 2.55 10.81
CA GLY A 20 6.88 3.24 10.73
C GLY A 20 6.73 4.75 10.90
N TYR A 21 5.86 5.39 10.12
CA TYR A 21 5.61 6.82 10.25
C TYR A 21 5.01 7.18 11.62
N TYR A 22 4.03 6.42 12.11
CA TYR A 22 3.44 6.67 13.43
C TYR A 22 4.44 6.59 14.58
N ARG A 23 5.45 5.72 14.47
CA ARG A 23 6.50 5.55 15.49
C ARG A 23 7.76 6.40 15.24
N GLY A 24 7.76 7.25 14.21
CA GLY A 24 8.94 8.04 13.81
C GLY A 24 10.08 7.22 13.20
N SER A 25 9.83 5.96 12.81
CA SER A 25 10.81 5.10 12.13
C SER A 25 10.74 5.29 10.61
N ASN A 26 11.13 6.49 10.16
CA ASN A 26 10.94 6.92 8.77
C ASN A 26 11.70 6.05 7.78
N THR A 27 12.96 5.68 8.07
CA THR A 27 13.75 4.80 7.21
C THR A 27 13.11 3.43 7.02
N MET A 28 12.43 2.90 8.04
CA MET A 28 11.69 1.64 7.91
C MET A 28 10.46 1.85 7.03
N ALA A 29 9.71 2.94 7.25
CA ALA A 29 8.53 3.28 6.46
C ALA A 29 8.88 3.42 4.97
N GLU A 30 9.94 4.16 4.64
CA GLU A 30 10.41 4.37 3.27
C GLU A 30 10.78 3.04 2.59
N LYS A 31 11.50 2.14 3.26
CA LYS A 31 11.86 0.83 2.71
C LYS A 31 10.63 -0.01 2.38
N PHE A 32 9.66 -0.09 3.29
CA PHE A 32 8.43 -0.85 3.01
C PHE A 32 7.54 -0.16 1.97
N PHE A 33 7.60 1.17 1.87
CA PHE A 33 6.90 1.90 0.83
C PHE A 33 7.46 1.57 -0.56
N GLU A 34 8.78 1.54 -0.71
CA GLU A 34 9.43 1.11 -1.95
C GLU A 34 9.04 -0.32 -2.35
N GLU A 35 8.98 -1.24 -1.36
CA GLU A 35 8.52 -2.60 -1.60
C GLU A 35 7.06 -2.66 -2.07
N ALA A 36 6.16 -1.87 -1.47
CA ALA A 36 4.78 -1.78 -1.92
C ALA A 36 4.67 -1.28 -3.37
N LEU A 37 5.50 -0.30 -3.76
CA LEU A 37 5.56 0.21 -5.14
C LEU A 37 6.08 -0.84 -6.12
N LYS A 38 7.11 -1.61 -5.77
CA LYS A 38 7.60 -2.70 -6.62
C LYS A 38 6.50 -3.73 -6.89
N ARG A 39 5.78 -4.14 -5.84
CA ARG A 39 4.69 -5.14 -5.96
C ARG A 39 3.51 -4.63 -6.77
N ARG A 40 3.23 -3.32 -6.73
CA ARG A 40 2.21 -2.71 -7.59
C ARG A 40 2.47 -3.00 -9.07
N GLU A 41 3.74 -3.00 -9.50
CA GLU A 41 4.09 -3.27 -10.89
C GLU A 41 3.91 -4.75 -11.29
N GLU A 42 3.84 -5.67 -10.32
CA GLU A 42 3.61 -7.10 -10.57
C GLU A 42 2.13 -7.44 -10.86
N LEU A 43 1.22 -6.50 -10.61
CA LEU A 43 -0.22 -6.70 -10.75
C LEU A 43 -0.67 -6.72 -12.22
N ASN A 44 -1.53 -7.69 -12.58
CA ASN A 44 -2.23 -7.65 -13.86
C ASN A 44 -3.40 -6.65 -13.79
N LYS A 45 -3.17 -5.41 -14.24
CA LYS A 45 -4.15 -4.30 -14.17
C LYS A 45 -5.47 -4.58 -14.90
N LYS A 46 -5.50 -5.48 -15.89
CA LYS A 46 -6.73 -5.84 -16.63
C LYS A 46 -7.75 -6.62 -15.78
N GLU A 47 -7.29 -7.24 -14.70
CA GLU A 47 -8.11 -8.07 -13.81
C GLU A 47 -8.50 -7.35 -12.50
N ILE A 48 -8.22 -6.05 -12.39
CA ILE A 48 -8.42 -5.27 -11.17
C ILE A 48 -9.70 -4.44 -11.27
N LYS A 49 -10.52 -4.47 -10.22
CA LYS A 49 -11.72 -3.63 -10.13
C LYS A 49 -11.35 -2.14 -10.21
N PRO A 50 -12.11 -1.29 -10.93
CA PRO A 50 -11.75 0.11 -11.14
C PRO A 50 -11.46 0.92 -9.86
N TYR A 51 -12.20 0.66 -8.77
CA TYR A 51 -11.96 1.36 -7.51
C TYR A 51 -10.58 1.04 -6.91
N LEU A 52 -10.07 -0.20 -7.05
CA LEU A 52 -8.74 -0.58 -6.57
C LEU A 52 -7.64 0.09 -7.41
N LEU A 53 -7.86 0.24 -8.72
CA LEU A 53 -6.93 0.99 -9.59
C LEU A 53 -6.78 2.44 -9.13
N LYS A 54 -7.87 3.08 -8.68
CA LYS A 54 -7.81 4.44 -8.12
C LYS A 54 -6.83 4.52 -6.93
N PHE A 55 -6.89 3.56 -6.01
CA PHE A 55 -5.97 3.51 -4.87
C PHE A 55 -4.53 3.17 -5.29
N LEU A 56 -4.34 2.21 -6.20
CA LEU A 56 -3.01 1.87 -6.73
C LEU A 56 -2.32 3.04 -7.44
N ASN A 57 -3.08 3.85 -8.19
CA ASN A 57 -2.55 5.00 -8.92
C ASN A 57 -2.25 6.20 -8.01
N THR A 58 -2.80 6.22 -6.80
CA THR A 58 -2.62 7.32 -5.84
C THR A 58 -1.70 6.96 -4.67
N ILE A 59 -1.23 5.72 -4.59
CA ILE A 59 -0.34 5.24 -3.53
C ILE A 59 0.94 6.09 -3.40
N GLU A 60 1.47 6.61 -4.51
CA GLU A 60 2.67 7.46 -4.53
C GLU A 60 2.52 8.75 -3.74
N LYS A 61 1.28 9.22 -3.55
CA LYS A 61 1.01 10.45 -2.78
C LYS A 61 1.45 10.33 -1.33
N ILE A 62 1.44 9.13 -0.75
CA ILE A 62 1.85 8.87 0.64
C ILE A 62 3.24 9.42 0.93
N LYS A 63 4.17 9.37 -0.04
CA LYS A 63 5.55 9.88 0.13
C LYS A 63 5.63 11.41 0.25
N ASN A 64 4.64 12.12 -0.28
CA ASN A 64 4.62 13.58 -0.33
C ASN A 64 3.82 14.21 0.82
N GLU A 65 3.17 13.38 1.65
CA GLU A 65 2.39 13.83 2.80
C GLU A 65 3.26 13.96 4.05
N LYS A 66 2.81 14.76 5.03
CA LYS A 66 3.42 14.77 6.37
C LYS A 66 3.24 13.39 7.02
N HIS A 67 4.20 12.97 7.85
CA HIS A 67 4.22 11.62 8.41
C HIS A 67 2.91 11.17 9.08
N ASP A 68 2.23 12.04 9.83
CA ASP A 68 0.96 11.69 10.47
C ASP A 68 -0.11 11.30 9.43
N LYS A 69 -0.29 12.15 8.42
CA LYS A 69 -1.23 11.90 7.33
C LYS A 69 -0.79 10.73 6.45
N ALA A 70 0.51 10.61 6.18
CA ALA A 70 1.08 9.49 5.45
C ALA A 70 0.82 8.15 6.18
N ALA A 71 0.86 8.14 7.52
CA ALA A 71 0.55 6.97 8.33
C ALA A 71 -0.93 6.57 8.20
N GLU A 72 -1.84 7.54 8.28
CA GLU A 72 -3.28 7.32 8.11
C GLU A 72 -3.63 6.81 6.71
N ASP A 73 -3.11 7.46 5.67
CA ASP A 73 -3.33 7.05 4.27
C ASP A 73 -2.78 5.64 4.01
N ALA A 74 -1.58 5.33 4.52
CA ALA A 74 -1.00 4.00 4.40
C ALA A 74 -1.86 2.93 5.10
N LEU A 75 -2.43 3.24 6.27
CA LEU A 75 -3.31 2.32 6.99
C LEU A 75 -4.65 2.10 6.26
N LEU A 76 -5.24 3.17 5.72
CA LEU A 76 -6.45 3.09 4.91
C LEU A 76 -6.22 2.18 3.69
N TYR A 77 -5.13 2.42 2.96
CA TYR A 77 -4.82 1.68 1.73
C TYR A 77 -4.48 0.23 2.05
N SER A 78 -3.75 -0.02 3.15
CA SER A 78 -3.50 -1.37 3.67
C SER A 78 -4.80 -2.14 3.89
N THR A 79 -5.78 -1.52 4.53
CA THR A 79 -7.09 -2.14 4.81
C THR A 79 -7.84 -2.48 3.52
N ILE A 80 -7.85 -1.56 2.56
CA ILE A 80 -8.51 -1.76 1.25
C ILE A 80 -7.90 -2.94 0.50
N PHE A 81 -6.57 -3.02 0.43
CA PHE A 81 -5.88 -4.10 -0.28
C PHE A 81 -5.93 -5.43 0.48
N GLN A 82 -5.95 -5.40 1.81
CA GLN A 82 -6.18 -6.60 2.62
C GLN A 82 -7.53 -7.24 2.29
N ASN A 83 -8.59 -6.43 2.18
CA ASN A 83 -9.91 -6.92 1.78
C ASN A 83 -9.89 -7.46 0.34
N ALA A 84 -9.21 -6.77 -0.58
CA ALA A 84 -9.05 -7.22 -1.97
C ALA A 84 -8.28 -8.56 -2.10
N SER A 85 -7.44 -8.91 -1.13
CA SER A 85 -6.73 -10.19 -1.11
C SER A 85 -7.61 -11.39 -0.72
N GLN A 86 -8.72 -11.14 -0.03
CA GLN A 86 -9.60 -12.20 0.51
C GLN A 86 -10.78 -12.51 -0.40
N VAL A 87 -11.27 -11.52 -1.16
CA VAL A 87 -12.45 -11.63 -2.05
C VAL A 87 -12.08 -12.16 -3.41
#